data_AF-A0A519MA94-F1
#
_entry.id   AF-A0A519MA94-F1
#
_cell.length_a   1.000
_cell.length_b   1.000
_cell.length_c   1.000
_cell.angle_alpha   90.00
_cell.angle_beta   90.00
_cell.angle_gamma   90.00
#
_symmetry.space_group_name_H-M   'P 1'
#
loop_
_entity.id
_entity.type
_entity.pdbx_description
1 polymer ?
#
loop_
_entity_poly.entity_id
_entity_poly.type
_entity_poly.pdbx_seq_one_letter_code
_entity_poly.pdbx_strand_id
1 'polypeptide(L)'
;LAAATARVKASQAQREAMARHAALARDTRGFIDKAFRLGEADWPTRLRVELEAVQAERQWARARIDAAAAISTLRQALGLLPQ
;
A
#
# COMPACT_ATOMS: atom_id res chain seq x y z
N LEU A 1 15.70 18.26 -12.21
CA LEU A 1 14.35 18.08 -12.79
C LEU A 1 14.07 16.64 -13.23
N ALA A 2 14.83 16.07 -14.18
CA ALA A 2 14.59 14.70 -14.67
C ALA A 2 14.50 13.63 -13.56
N ALA A 3 15.41 13.68 -12.57
CA ALA A 3 15.39 12.78 -11.42
C ALA A 3 14.13 12.92 -10.54
N ALA A 4 13.63 14.15 -10.35
CA ALA A 4 12.41 14.40 -9.58
C ALA A 4 11.17 13.87 -10.32
N THR A 5 11.10 14.07 -11.64
CA THR A 5 10.04 13.50 -12.48
C THR A 5 10.05 11.98 -12.46
N ALA A 6 11.24 11.35 -12.56
CA ALA A 6 11.37 9.90 -12.47
C ALA A 6 10.90 9.36 -11.12
N ARG A 7 11.24 10.05 -10.02
CA ARG A 7 10.79 9.70 -8.66
C ARG A 7 9.27 9.79 -8.49
N VAL A 8 8.62 10.80 -9.07
CA VAL A 8 7.15 10.90 -9.08
C VAL A 8 6.54 9.70 -9.80
N LYS A 9 7.01 9.36 -11.00
CA LYS A 9 6.51 8.21 -11.76
C LYS A 9 6.70 6.89 -10.99
N ALA A 10 7.88 6.67 -10.41
CA ALA A 10 8.17 5.47 -9.63
C ALA A 10 7.29 5.35 -8.39
N SER A 11 7.14 6.43 -7.62
CA SER A 11 6.29 6.44 -6.41
C SER A 11 4.79 6.28 -6.73
N GLN A 12 4.33 6.79 -7.87
CA GLN A 12 2.96 6.56 -8.34
C GLN A 12 2.72 5.09 -8.69
N ALA A 13 3.62 4.47 -9.46
CA ALA A 13 3.55 3.06 -9.79
C ALA A 13 3.61 2.17 -8.53
N GLN A 14 4.49 2.50 -7.58
CA GLN A 14 4.57 1.81 -6.30
C GLN A 14 3.27 1.95 -5.48
N ARG A 15 2.69 3.14 -5.42
CA ARG A 15 1.42 3.39 -4.74
C ARG A 15 0.29 2.53 -5.33
N GLU A 16 0.23 2.41 -6.65
CA GLU A 16 -0.77 1.57 -7.34
C GLU A 16 -0.55 0.08 -7.06
N ALA A 17 0.70 -0.39 -7.10
CA ALA A 17 1.03 -1.76 -6.74
C ALA A 17 0.63 -2.09 -5.29
N MET A 18 0.95 -1.19 -4.35
CA MET A 18 0.58 -1.37 -2.94
C MET A 18 -0.93 -1.28 -2.71
N ALA A 19 -1.65 -0.47 -3.49
CA ALA A 19 -3.11 -0.43 -3.43
C ALA A 19 -3.73 -1.77 -3.84
N ARG A 20 -3.23 -2.38 -4.92
CA ARG A 20 -3.67 -3.71 -5.37
C ARG A 20 -3.31 -4.80 -4.37
N HIS A 21 -2.10 -4.76 -3.81
CA HIS A 21 -1.67 -5.69 -2.77
C HIS A 21 -2.54 -5.62 -1.52
N ALA A 22 -2.86 -4.41 -1.03
CA ALA A 22 -3.74 -4.21 0.12
C ALA A 22 -5.20 -4.63 -0.15
N ALA A 23 -5.69 -4.47 -1.38
CA ALA A 23 -7.00 -5.00 -1.77
C ALA A 23 -7.02 -6.52 -1.73
N LEU A 24 -6.03 -7.17 -2.36
CA LEU A 24 -5.93 -8.63 -2.39
C LEU A 24 -5.77 -9.22 -0.98
N ALA A 25 -4.95 -8.62 -0.12
CA ALA A 25 -4.77 -9.09 1.25
C ALA A 25 -6.07 -8.99 2.08
N ARG A 26 -6.89 -7.95 1.86
CA ARG A 26 -8.23 -7.84 2.46
C ARG A 26 -9.18 -8.92 1.95
N ASP A 27 -9.17 -9.20 0.66
CA ASP A 27 -10.02 -10.24 0.07
C ASP A 27 -9.63 -11.62 0.61
N THR A 28 -8.33 -11.94 0.65
CA THR A 28 -7.80 -13.17 1.26
C THR A 28 -8.20 -13.30 2.72
N ARG A 29 -8.08 -12.23 3.51
CA ARG A 29 -8.55 -12.19 4.90
C ARG A 29 -10.04 -12.52 5.01
N GLY A 30 -10.87 -11.96 4.13
CA GLY A 30 -12.29 -12.26 4.08
C GLY A 30 -12.60 -13.72 3.76
N PHE A 31 -11.81 -14.36 2.88
CA PHE A 31 -11.95 -15.78 2.60
C PHE A 31 -11.53 -16.66 3.77
N ILE A 32 -10.40 -16.34 4.43
CA ILE A 32 -9.92 -17.12 5.57
C ILE A 32 -10.80 -16.95 6.81
N ASP A 33 -11.38 -15.76 7.05
CA ASP A 33 -12.38 -15.57 8.12
C ASP A 33 -13.61 -16.47 7.92
N LYS A 34 -14.06 -16.63 6.67
CA LYS A 34 -15.16 -17.56 6.33
C LYS A 34 -14.75 -19.01 6.56
N ALA A 35 -13.60 -19.44 6.04
CA ALA A 35 -13.10 -20.81 6.22
C ALA A 35 -12.93 -21.16 7.71
N PHE A 36 -12.42 -20.22 8.52
CA PHE A 36 -12.29 -20.39 9.96
C PHE A 36 -13.64 -20.60 10.64
N ARG A 37 -14.68 -19.83 10.28
CA ARG A 37 -16.04 -19.98 10.83
C ARG A 37 -16.68 -21.33 10.46
N LEU A 38 -16.27 -21.91 9.33
CA LEU A 38 -16.70 -23.23 8.87
C LEU A 38 -15.86 -24.38 9.46
N GLY A 39 -14.80 -24.07 10.21
CA GLY A 39 -13.87 -25.08 10.75
C GLY A 39 -12.88 -25.62 9.73
N GLU A 40 -12.78 -25.01 8.54
CA GLU A 40 -11.89 -25.42 7.44
C GLU A 40 -10.50 -24.76 7.53
N ALA A 41 -10.34 -23.73 8.36
CA ALA A 41 -9.06 -23.10 8.65
C ALA A 41 -8.82 -23.03 10.16
N ASP A 42 -7.56 -23.17 10.58
CA ASP A 42 -7.17 -23.07 11.98
C ASP A 42 -6.92 -21.62 12.44
N TRP A 43 -6.84 -21.44 13.75
CA TRP A 43 -6.60 -20.13 14.37
C TRP A 43 -5.25 -19.50 13.96
N PRO A 44 -4.13 -20.23 13.92
CA PRO A 44 -2.86 -19.68 13.42
C PRO A 44 -2.95 -19.16 11.98
N THR A 45 -3.61 -19.89 11.08
CA THR A 45 -3.80 -19.48 9.67
C THR A 45 -4.59 -18.18 9.60
N ARG A 46 -5.67 -18.07 10.39
CA ARG A 46 -6.44 -16.83 10.48
C ARG A 46 -5.59 -15.66 10.96
N LEU A 47 -4.83 -15.82 12.04
CA LEU A 47 -4.00 -14.75 12.58
C LEU A 47 -2.88 -14.31 11.62
N ARG A 48 -2.29 -15.25 10.89
CA ARG A 48 -1.28 -14.93 9.86
C ARG A 48 -1.87 -14.03 8.77
N VAL A 49 -3.03 -14.40 8.24
CA VAL A 49 -3.67 -13.61 7.17
C VAL A 49 -4.18 -12.26 7.68
N GLU A 50 -4.66 -12.19 8.93
CA GLU A 50 -5.00 -10.91 9.57
C GLU A 50 -3.77 -9.99 9.64
N LEU A 51 -2.62 -10.51 10.07
CA LEU A 51 -1.37 -9.75 10.12
C LEU A 51 -0.93 -9.28 8.73
N GLU A 52 -0.99 -10.15 7.73
CA GLU A 52 -0.65 -9.81 6.34
C GLU A 52 -1.53 -8.68 5.80
N ALA A 53 -2.84 -8.72 6.06
CA ALA A 53 -3.76 -7.66 5.65
C ALA A 53 -3.41 -6.31 6.30
N VAL A 54 -3.16 -6.29 7.61
CA VAL A 54 -2.76 -5.07 8.32
C VAL A 54 -1.41 -4.53 7.82
N GLN A 55 -0.46 -5.42 7.55
CA GLN A 55 0.84 -5.04 6.98
C GLN A 55 0.71 -4.47 5.57
N ALA A 56 -0.12 -5.05 4.72
CA ALA A 56 -0.38 -4.56 3.37
C ALA A 56 -1.04 -3.17 3.39
N GLU A 57 -2.01 -2.95 4.28
CA GLU A 57 -2.65 -1.64 4.48
C GLU A 57 -1.64 -0.58 4.94
N ARG A 58 -0.77 -0.92 5.90
CA ARG A 58 0.30 -0.03 6.35
C ARG A 58 1.28 0.33 5.22
N GLN A 59 1.65 -0.64 4.39
CA GLN A 59 2.52 -0.40 3.24
C GLN A 59 1.86 0.51 2.20
N TRP A 60 0.56 0.33 1.93
CA TRP A 60 -0.18 1.23 1.06
C TRP A 60 -0.27 2.66 1.62
N ALA A 61 -0.55 2.80 2.91
CA ALA A 61 -0.56 4.12 3.57
C ALA A 61 0.81 4.81 3.44
N ARG A 62 1.91 4.07 3.64
CA ARG A 62 3.26 4.59 3.45
C ARG A 62 3.52 5.02 1.99
N ALA A 63 3.16 4.19 1.02
CA ALA A 63 3.35 4.51 -0.40
C ALA A 63 2.55 5.76 -0.83
N ARG A 64 1.41 6.04 -0.20
CA ARG A 64 0.66 7.30 -0.41
C ARG A 64 1.45 8.52 0.08
N ILE A 65 2.06 8.42 1.26
CA ILE A 65 2.92 9.48 1.82
C ILE A 65 4.12 9.71 0.92
N ASP A 66 4.80 8.64 0.50
CA ASP A 66 6.00 8.74 -0.34
C ASP A 66 5.68 9.37 -1.72
N ALA A 67 4.52 9.04 -2.31
CA ALA A 67 4.06 9.67 -3.55
C ALA A 67 3.75 11.16 -3.38
N ALA A 68 3.11 11.56 -2.27
CA ALA A 68 2.85 12.97 -1.98
C ALA A 68 4.17 13.75 -1.76
N ALA A 69 5.13 13.15 -1.04
CA ALA A 69 6.45 13.71 -0.84
C ALA A 69 7.19 13.91 -2.17
N ALA A 70 7.15 12.92 -3.08
CA ALA A 70 7.79 13.02 -4.39
C ALA A 70 7.20 14.18 -5.24
N ILE A 71 5.88 14.39 -5.18
CA ILE A 71 5.21 15.52 -5.85
C ILE A 71 5.67 16.85 -5.26
N SER A 72 5.74 16.95 -3.92
CA SER A 72 6.24 18.15 -3.23
C SER A 72 7.68 18.47 -3.64
N THR A 73 8.56 17.47 -3.68
CA THR A 73 9.95 17.63 -4.16
C THR A 73 10.00 18.10 -5.62
N LEU A 74 9.13 17.59 -6.49
CA LEU A 74 9.07 18.05 -7.88
C LEU A 74 8.64 19.52 -7.97
N ARG A 75 7.63 19.94 -7.18
CA ARG A 75 7.19 21.34 -7.13
C ARG A 75 8.30 22.28 -6.65
N GLN A 76 9.02 21.90 -5.59
CA GLN A 76 10.18 22.66 -5.11
C GLN A 76 11.27 22.78 -6.18
N ALA A 77 11.56 21.69 -6.91
CA ALA A 77 12.54 21.70 -8.01
C ALA A 77 12.11 22.58 -9.20
N LEU A 78 10.81 22.87 -9.34
CA LEU A 78 10.23 23.79 -10.33
C LEU A 78 10.12 25.23 -9.81
N GLY A 79 10.55 25.52 -8.58
CA GLY A 79 10.40 26.84 -7.96
C GLY A 79 8.96 27.17 -7.55
N LEU A 80 8.07 26.18 -7.51
CA LEU A 80 6.70 26.32 -7.02
C LEU A 80 6.72 26.15 -5.49
N LEU A 81 6.19 27.14 -4.76
CA LEU A 81 6.14 27.12 -3.28
C LEU A 81 5.43 25.85 -2.77
N PRO A 82 5.96 25.20 -1.71
CA PRO A 82 5.27 24.07 -1.08
C PRO A 82 4.03 24.58 -0.30
N GLN A 83 2.91 23.88 -0.44
CA GLN A 83 1.75 23.98 0.46
C GLN A 83 1.70 22.72 1.32
#